data_AF-A0A7V5W5J8-F1
#
_entry.id   AF-A0A7V5W5J8-F1
#
_cell.length_a   1.000
_cell.length_b   1.000
_cell.length_c   1.000
_cell.angle_alpha   90.00
_cell.angle_beta   90.00
_cell.angle_gamma   90.00
#
_symmetry.space_group_name_H-M   'P 1'
#
loop_
_entity.id
_entity.type
_entity.pdbx_description
1 polymer ?
#
loop_
_entity_poly.entity_id
_entity_poly.type
_entity_poly.pdbx_seq_one_letter_code
_entity_poly.pdbx_strand_id
1 'polypeptide(L)'
;MAMETVHSVAVRVKMALGEEWIPAIYRQHVLADRTRRYALNCPTGARRVEILHTLLGIEVKLDGRRILVPDLAVARYLAVFARIGAEAIAIPYDITRISRVADWLEQSWQRLLLLVEHHAGGRSPYFQARVRSCLQRWMREELQALGAGAPYPSFERTTRRR
;
A
#
# COMPACT_ATOMS: atom_id res chain seq x y z
N MET A 1 -28.60 20.14 11.19
CA MET A 1 -27.30 19.80 10.57
C MET A 1 -27.26 18.30 10.35
N ALA A 2 -27.12 17.81 9.12
CA ALA A 2 -27.08 16.38 8.85
C ALA A 2 -25.91 15.73 9.61
N MET A 3 -26.15 14.61 10.30
CA MET A 3 -25.12 13.92 11.07
C MET A 3 -24.13 13.28 10.11
N GLU A 4 -22.93 13.84 10.08
CA GLU A 4 -21.85 13.42 9.19
C GLU A 4 -21.38 12.01 9.57
N THR A 5 -21.48 11.08 8.62
CA THR A 5 -21.19 9.65 8.86
C THR A 5 -19.73 9.32 8.55
N VAL A 6 -19.22 8.23 9.15
CA VAL A 6 -17.89 7.67 8.83
C VAL A 6 -17.70 7.49 7.31
N HIS A 7 -18.74 7.02 6.63
CA HIS A 7 -18.74 6.84 5.19
C HIS A 7 -18.56 8.16 4.43
N SER A 8 -19.31 9.21 4.80
CA SER A 8 -19.21 10.52 4.13
C SER A 8 -17.82 11.15 4.27
N VAL A 9 -17.19 11.02 5.44
CA VAL A 9 -15.80 11.47 5.66
C VAL A 9 -14.81 10.66 4.82
N ALA A 10 -14.95 9.33 4.82
CA ALA A 10 -14.08 8.45 4.04
C ALA A 10 -14.18 8.74 2.52
N VAL A 11 -15.38 9.01 2.00
CA VAL A 11 -15.56 9.41 0.59
C VAL A 11 -14.77 10.69 0.29
N ARG A 12 -14.88 11.72 1.14
CA ARG A 12 -14.14 12.98 0.92
C ARG A 12 -12.63 12.79 0.97
N VAL A 13 -12.13 12.01 1.94
CA VAL A 13 -10.69 11.69 2.02
C VAL A 13 -10.22 10.99 0.74
N LYS A 14 -10.96 9.98 0.26
CA LYS A 14 -10.64 9.28 -0.99
C LYS A 14 -10.66 10.23 -2.19
N MET A 15 -11.67 11.08 -2.31
CA MET A 15 -11.77 12.08 -3.38
C MET A 15 -10.61 13.10 -3.34
N ALA A 16 -10.21 13.54 -2.14
CA ALA A 16 -9.10 14.46 -1.96
C ALA A 16 -7.72 13.83 -2.28
N LEU A 17 -7.57 12.52 -2.12
CA LEU A 17 -6.38 11.79 -2.55
C LEU A 17 -6.32 11.64 -4.07
N GLY A 18 -7.45 11.39 -4.75
CA GLY A 18 -7.50 11.29 -6.20
C GLY A 18 -6.49 10.26 -6.76
N GLU A 19 -5.60 10.71 -7.65
CA GLU A 19 -4.53 9.88 -8.23
C GLU A 19 -3.46 9.45 -7.21
N GLU A 20 -3.34 10.17 -6.09
CA GLU A 20 -2.46 9.77 -4.98
C GLU A 20 -3.10 8.64 -4.15
N TRP A 21 -4.29 8.13 -4.49
CA TRP A 21 -4.86 6.94 -3.84
C TRP A 21 -3.98 5.70 -4.07
N ILE A 22 -3.64 4.95 -3.01
CA ILE A 22 -2.67 3.85 -3.10
C ILE A 22 -3.03 2.81 -4.18
N PRO A 23 -4.27 2.30 -4.30
CA PRO A 23 -4.67 1.46 -5.43
C PRO A 23 -4.48 2.09 -6.81
N ALA A 24 -4.61 3.42 -6.96
CA ALA A 24 -4.33 4.11 -8.21
C ALA A 24 -2.83 4.11 -8.53
N ILE A 25 -1.98 4.47 -7.56
CA ILE A 25 -0.51 4.39 -7.65
C ILE A 25 -0.08 2.97 -8.01
N TYR A 26 -0.63 1.97 -7.32
CA TYR A 26 -0.31 0.56 -7.57
C TYR A 26 -0.66 0.14 -9.00
N ARG A 27 -1.86 0.48 -9.50
CA ARG A 27 -2.27 0.20 -10.87
C ARG A 27 -1.35 0.88 -11.91
N GLN A 28 -1.07 2.17 -11.73
CA GLN A 28 -0.40 3.00 -12.73
C GLN A 28 1.12 2.81 -12.74
N HIS A 29 1.72 2.54 -11.59
CA HIS A 29 3.18 2.56 -11.44
C HIS A 29 3.80 1.21 -11.08
N VAL A 30 3.01 0.26 -10.55
CA VAL A 30 3.48 -1.10 -10.26
C VAL A 30 3.03 -2.04 -11.37
N LEU A 31 1.72 -2.15 -11.59
CA LEU A 31 1.15 -3.11 -12.55
C LEU A 31 1.37 -2.75 -14.02
N ALA A 32 1.81 -1.52 -14.31
CA ALA A 32 2.18 -1.10 -15.66
C ALA A 32 3.51 -1.69 -16.16
N ASP A 33 4.27 -2.37 -15.30
CA ASP A 33 5.56 -3.01 -15.64
C ASP A 33 5.48 -4.53 -15.42
N ARG A 34 6.55 -5.24 -15.73
CA ARG A 34 6.72 -6.64 -15.35
C ARG A 34 6.88 -6.73 -13.84
N THR A 35 6.03 -7.55 -13.24
CA THR A 35 6.01 -7.76 -11.80
C THR A 35 6.16 -9.23 -11.45
N ARG A 36 6.64 -9.49 -10.23
CA ARG A 36 6.52 -10.80 -9.57
C ARG A 36 5.48 -10.72 -8.45
N ARG A 37 4.75 -11.82 -8.25
CA ARG A 37 3.87 -11.97 -7.08
C ARG A 37 4.71 -12.16 -5.82
N TYR A 38 4.39 -11.41 -4.78
CA TYR A 38 4.95 -11.58 -3.43
C TYR A 38 3.82 -11.90 -2.45
N ALA A 39 3.92 -13.04 -1.78
CA ALA A 39 2.97 -13.46 -0.74
C ALA A 39 3.29 -12.72 0.57
N LEU A 40 2.54 -11.65 0.84
CA LEU A 40 2.70 -10.89 2.07
C LEU A 40 1.98 -11.57 3.23
N ASN A 41 0.95 -12.38 2.98
CA ASN A 41 0.18 -13.13 3.97
C ASN A 41 -0.28 -12.23 5.14
N CYS A 42 -0.83 -11.05 4.81
CA CYS A 42 -1.32 -10.06 5.78
C CYS A 42 -2.72 -9.58 5.40
N PRO A 43 -3.72 -10.46 5.29
CA PRO A 43 -5.00 -10.13 4.67
C PRO A 43 -5.82 -9.14 5.51
N THR A 44 -5.55 -9.02 6.81
CA THR A 44 -6.27 -8.13 7.73
C THR A 44 -5.58 -6.79 7.99
N GLY A 45 -4.36 -6.61 7.48
CA GLY A 45 -3.48 -5.51 7.86
C GLY A 45 -2.80 -5.79 9.21
N ALA A 46 -1.54 -5.40 9.29
CA ALA A 46 -0.75 -5.52 10.50
C ALA A 46 -1.00 -4.31 11.42
N ARG A 47 -1.21 -4.57 12.71
CA ARG A 47 -1.39 -3.51 13.71
C ARG A 47 -0.09 -2.74 13.94
N ARG A 48 1.04 -3.46 13.93
CA ARG A 48 2.37 -2.91 14.11
C ARG A 48 3.27 -3.34 12.95
N VAL A 49 3.82 -2.34 12.28
CA VAL A 49 4.74 -2.49 11.15
C VAL A 49 5.99 -1.69 11.44
N GLU A 50 7.12 -2.37 11.56
CA GLU A 50 8.42 -1.77 11.87
C GLU A 50 9.45 -2.21 10.83
N ILE A 51 10.30 -1.27 10.40
CA ILE A 51 11.49 -1.58 9.61
C ILE A 51 12.67 -1.60 10.58
N LEU A 52 13.39 -2.71 10.63
CA LEU A 52 14.53 -2.93 11.51
C LEU A 52 15.81 -2.97 10.67
N HIS A 53 16.81 -2.20 11.08
CA HIS A 53 18.17 -2.32 10.57
C HIS A 53 18.92 -3.25 11.52
N THR A 54 19.35 -4.40 11.01
CA THR A 54 20.04 -5.44 11.78
C THR A 54 21.44 -5.67 11.20
N LEU A 55 22.27 -6.45 11.90
CA LEU A 55 23.59 -6.83 11.40
C LEU A 55 23.52 -7.71 10.13
N LEU A 56 22.38 -8.37 9.89
CA LEU A 56 22.16 -9.26 8.74
C LEU A 56 21.46 -8.57 7.56
N GLY A 57 21.17 -7.27 7.68
CA GLY A 57 20.48 -6.48 6.66
C GLY A 57 19.22 -5.82 7.21
N ILE A 58 18.18 -5.76 6.37
CA ILE A 58 16.94 -5.03 6.69
C ILE A 58 15.80 -6.03 6.84
N GLU A 59 15.03 -5.87 7.92
CA GLU A 59 13.87 -6.71 8.22
C GLU A 59 12.60 -5.87 8.33
N VAL A 60 11.48 -6.39 7.85
CA VAL A 60 10.14 -5.85 8.14
C VAL A 60 9.47 -6.72 9.20
N LYS A 61 9.19 -6.15 10.37
CA LYS A 61 8.50 -6.82 11.47
C LYS A 61 7.01 -6.48 11.41
N LEU A 62 6.19 -7.52 11.34
CA LEU A 62 4.73 -7.47 11.21
C LEU A 62 4.09 -8.30 12.32
N ASP A 63 3.43 -7.67 13.31
CA ASP A 63 2.66 -8.35 14.37
C ASP A 63 3.32 -9.60 15.02
N GLY A 64 4.65 -9.64 15.09
CA GLY A 64 5.41 -10.73 15.72
C GLY A 64 6.22 -11.61 14.75
N ARG A 65 5.96 -11.58 13.44
CA ARG A 65 6.82 -12.21 12.43
C ARG A 65 7.79 -11.20 11.82
N ARG A 66 8.91 -11.68 11.30
CA ARG A 66 9.92 -10.86 10.61
C ARG A 66 10.15 -11.37 9.20
N ILE A 67 10.36 -10.44 8.29
CA ILE A 67 10.61 -10.71 6.88
C ILE A 67 11.94 -10.06 6.53
N LEU A 68 12.95 -10.86 6.21
CA LEU A 68 14.20 -10.36 5.66
C LEU A 68 13.95 -9.88 4.23
N VAL A 69 14.42 -8.67 3.91
CA VAL A 69 14.26 -8.05 2.59
C VAL A 69 15.62 -7.59 2.07
N PRO A 70 15.80 -7.49 0.74
CA PRO A 70 17.10 -7.19 0.15
C PRO A 70 17.60 -5.79 0.46
N ASP A 71 16.70 -4.81 0.63
CA ASP A 71 17.06 -3.41 0.83
C ASP A 71 15.93 -2.61 1.52
N LEU A 72 16.23 -1.34 1.83
CA LEU A 72 15.30 -0.41 2.48
C LEU A 72 14.11 -0.06 1.59
N ALA A 73 14.30 0.04 0.28
CA ALA A 73 13.24 0.41 -0.65
C ALA A 73 12.15 -0.67 -0.66
N VAL A 74 12.54 -1.95 -0.71
CA VAL A 74 11.61 -3.08 -0.59
C VAL A 74 10.95 -3.09 0.79
N ALA A 75 11.70 -2.81 1.86
CA ALA A 75 11.13 -2.73 3.21
C ALA A 75 9.99 -1.69 3.31
N ARG A 76 10.26 -0.47 2.83
CA ARG A 76 9.32 0.65 2.77
C ARG A 76 8.09 0.32 1.95
N TYR A 77 8.31 -0.26 0.76
CA TYR A 77 7.25 -0.72 -0.13
C TYR A 77 6.33 -1.74 0.57
N LEU A 78 6.88 -2.82 1.13
CA LEU A 78 6.10 -3.84 1.83
C LEU A 78 5.38 -3.30 3.07
N ALA A 79 6.00 -2.36 3.79
CA ALA A 79 5.44 -1.81 5.01
C ALA A 79 4.11 -1.06 4.77
N VAL A 80 3.94 -0.39 3.62
CA VAL A 80 2.67 0.27 3.28
C VAL A 80 1.57 -0.77 3.04
N PHE A 81 1.83 -1.78 2.20
CA PHE A 81 0.85 -2.84 1.93
C PHE A 81 0.52 -3.68 3.17
N ALA A 82 1.49 -3.88 4.07
CA ALA A 82 1.24 -4.56 5.33
C ALA A 82 0.30 -3.76 6.24
N ARG A 83 0.39 -2.42 6.26
CA ARG A 83 -0.54 -1.57 7.04
C ARG A 83 -1.96 -1.59 6.48
N ILE A 84 -2.12 -1.62 5.16
CA ILE A 84 -3.42 -1.72 4.49
C ILE A 84 -4.03 -3.11 4.70
N GLY A 85 -3.17 -4.12 4.64
CA GLY A 85 -3.54 -5.51 4.58
C GLY A 85 -3.66 -5.98 3.15
N ALA A 86 -2.76 -6.89 2.77
CA ALA A 86 -2.77 -7.57 1.50
C ALA A 86 -2.27 -9.00 1.70
N GLU A 87 -2.95 -9.95 1.06
CA GLU A 87 -2.51 -11.35 1.04
C GLU A 87 -1.30 -11.52 0.11
N ALA A 88 -1.38 -10.93 -1.07
CA ALA A 88 -0.29 -10.88 -2.02
C ALA A 88 -0.29 -9.54 -2.76
N ILE A 89 0.89 -9.14 -3.19
CA ILE A 89 1.13 -7.88 -3.91
C ILE A 89 2.14 -8.11 -5.03
N ALA A 90 2.05 -7.29 -6.07
CA ALA A 90 3.02 -7.24 -7.13
C ALA A 90 4.27 -6.49 -6.64
N ILE A 91 5.46 -6.97 -7.01
CA ILE A 91 6.72 -6.24 -6.86
C ILE A 91 7.32 -6.07 -8.27
N PRO A 92 7.69 -4.84 -8.69
CA PRO A 92 8.38 -4.63 -9.96
C PRO A 92 9.67 -5.45 -10.05
N TYR A 93 9.98 -5.99 -11.23
CA TYR A 93 11.28 -6.65 -11.45
C TYR A 93 12.44 -5.67 -11.48
N ASP A 94 12.22 -4.45 -11.99
CA ASP A 94 13.21 -3.39 -11.96
C ASP A 94 13.31 -2.83 -10.54
N ILE A 95 14.33 -3.28 -9.82
CA ILE A 95 14.61 -2.89 -8.43
C ILE A 95 14.85 -1.38 -8.28
N THR A 96 15.34 -0.70 -9.32
CA THR A 96 15.65 0.74 -9.26
C THR A 96 14.38 1.60 -9.12
N ARG A 97 13.24 1.07 -9.57
CA ARG A 97 11.94 1.76 -9.51
C ARG A 97 11.29 1.64 -8.14
N ILE A 98 11.61 0.61 -7.35
CA ILE A 98 10.95 0.33 -6.07
C ILE A 98 11.12 1.51 -5.11
N SER A 99 12.29 2.16 -5.09
CA SER A 99 12.54 3.32 -4.23
C SER A 99 11.56 4.46 -4.51
N ARG A 100 11.38 4.82 -5.77
CA ARG A 100 10.45 5.90 -6.18
C ARG A 100 9.00 5.55 -5.89
N VAL A 101 8.60 4.31 -6.16
CA VAL A 101 7.23 3.87 -5.87
C VAL A 101 6.98 3.83 -4.36
N ALA A 102 7.95 3.40 -3.56
CA ALA A 102 7.88 3.43 -2.10
C ALA A 102 7.69 4.87 -1.59
N ASP A 103 8.41 5.84 -2.16
CA ASP A 103 8.24 7.27 -1.84
C ASP A 103 6.80 7.73 -2.08
N TRP A 104 6.21 7.42 -3.24
CA TRP A 104 4.83 7.78 -3.56
C TRP A 104 3.81 7.12 -2.63
N LEU A 105 4.00 5.84 -2.34
CA LEU A 105 3.11 5.10 -1.44
C LEU A 105 3.16 5.62 -0.01
N GLU A 106 4.35 5.96 0.50
CA GLU A 106 4.50 6.53 1.83
C GLU A 106 3.93 7.94 1.91
N GLN A 107 4.19 8.79 0.91
CA GLN A 107 3.61 10.14 0.83
C GLN A 107 2.09 10.08 0.83
N SER A 108 1.51 9.21 -0.01
CA SER A 108 0.08 8.95 -0.05
C SER A 108 -0.48 8.50 1.31
N TRP A 109 0.22 7.58 1.98
CA TRP A 109 -0.17 7.11 3.31
C TRP A 109 -0.16 8.23 4.34
N GLN A 110 0.89 9.06 4.39
CA GLN A 110 0.95 10.20 5.31
C GLN A 110 -0.13 11.23 5.00
N ARG A 111 -0.36 11.53 3.71
CA ARG A 111 -1.44 12.43 3.30
C ARG A 111 -2.81 11.91 3.71
N LEU A 112 -3.06 10.61 3.60
CA LEU A 112 -4.29 10.00 4.10
C LEU A 112 -4.47 10.27 5.59
N LEU A 113 -3.43 10.07 6.40
CA LEU A 113 -3.51 10.31 7.85
C LEU A 113 -3.85 11.77 8.16
N LEU A 114 -3.18 12.71 7.48
CA LEU A 114 -3.43 14.15 7.62
C LEU A 114 -4.85 14.54 7.17
N LEU A 115 -5.35 13.97 6.09
CA LEU A 115 -6.72 14.23 5.60
C LEU A 115 -7.78 13.67 6.56
N VAL A 116 -7.54 12.50 7.15
CA VAL A 116 -8.43 11.97 8.19
C VAL A 116 -8.41 12.87 9.42
N GLU A 117 -7.24 13.32 9.86
CA GLU A 117 -7.12 14.26 10.98
C GLU A 117 -7.80 15.60 10.66
N HIS A 118 -7.64 16.13 9.46
CA HIS A 118 -8.27 17.39 9.05
C HIS A 118 -9.81 17.28 9.02
N HIS A 119 -10.36 16.20 8.44
CA HIS A 119 -11.80 16.04 8.28
C HIS A 119 -12.52 15.44 9.49
N ALA A 120 -11.78 14.81 10.42
CA ALA A 120 -12.35 14.16 11.61
C ALA A 120 -11.68 14.55 12.93
N GLY A 121 -10.77 15.54 12.93
CA GLY A 121 -9.99 15.98 14.10
C GLY A 121 -10.84 16.51 15.24
N GLY A 122 -11.91 17.23 14.92
CA GLY A 122 -12.92 17.69 15.89
C GLY A 122 -13.86 16.59 16.41
N ARG A 123 -13.57 15.31 16.14
CA ARG A 123 -14.34 14.15 16.59
C ARG A 123 -13.49 13.25 17.47
N SER A 124 -14.13 12.29 18.13
CA SER A 124 -13.44 11.36 19.03
C SER A 124 -12.38 10.52 18.29
N PRO A 125 -11.30 10.11 18.99
CA PRO A 125 -10.28 9.22 18.42
C PRO A 125 -10.87 7.91 17.86
N TYR A 126 -11.95 7.42 18.48
CA TYR A 126 -12.70 6.26 18.01
C TYR A 126 -13.32 6.48 16.62
N PHE A 127 -13.92 7.66 16.38
CA PHE A 127 -14.48 8.00 15.08
C PHE A 127 -13.39 8.06 14.00
N GLN A 128 -12.24 8.70 14.30
CA GLN A 128 -11.10 8.75 13.39
C GLN A 128 -10.53 7.35 13.08
N ALA A 129 -10.44 6.47 14.08
CA ALA A 129 -10.05 5.09 13.88
C ALA A 129 -11.02 4.35 12.93
N ARG A 130 -12.34 4.55 13.09
CA ARG A 130 -13.33 3.96 12.19
C ARG A 130 -13.23 4.47 10.75
N VAL A 131 -12.94 5.75 10.54
CA VAL A 131 -12.69 6.31 9.20
C VAL A 131 -11.45 5.64 8.57
N ARG A 132 -10.35 5.53 9.32
CA ARG A 132 -9.13 4.85 8.85
C ARG A 132 -9.39 3.39 8.48
N SER A 133 -10.08 2.64 9.34
CA SER A 133 -10.43 1.24 9.06
C SER A 133 -11.34 1.11 7.83
N CYS A 134 -12.28 2.04 7.62
CA CYS A 134 -13.11 2.08 6.43
C CYS A 134 -12.28 2.29 5.16
N LEU A 135 -11.36 3.25 5.17
CA LEU A 135 -10.46 3.53 4.04
C LEU A 135 -9.51 2.37 3.75
N GLN A 136 -8.90 1.77 4.77
CA GLN A 136 -8.02 0.62 4.62
C GLN A 136 -8.75 -0.59 4.02
N ARG A 137 -10.00 -0.84 4.46
CA ARG A 137 -10.85 -1.88 3.87
C ARG A 137 -11.09 -1.62 2.38
N TRP A 138 -11.45 -0.41 1.98
CA TRP A 138 -11.64 -0.07 0.57
C TRP A 138 -10.35 -0.24 -0.25
N MET A 139 -9.22 0.24 0.27
CA MET A 139 -7.92 0.02 -0.39
C MET A 139 -7.65 -1.46 -0.59
N ARG A 140 -7.90 -2.29 0.43
CA ARG A 140 -7.69 -3.73 0.37
C ARG A 140 -8.58 -4.40 -0.65
N GLU A 141 -9.87 -4.08 -0.66
CA GLU A 141 -10.83 -4.61 -1.64
C GLU A 141 -10.38 -4.26 -3.07
N GLU A 142 -9.95 -3.01 -3.30
CA GLU A 142 -9.43 -2.57 -4.60
C GLU A 142 -8.11 -3.26 -4.97
N LEU A 143 -7.16 -3.39 -4.04
CA LEU A 143 -5.89 -4.10 -4.27
C LEU A 143 -6.12 -5.58 -4.57
N GLN A 144 -7.07 -6.21 -3.87
CA GLN A 144 -7.46 -7.60 -4.13
C GLN A 144 -8.06 -7.75 -5.53
N ALA A 145 -8.92 -6.81 -5.94
CA ALA A 145 -9.51 -6.80 -7.28
C ALA A 145 -8.46 -6.56 -8.38
N LEU A 146 -7.47 -5.72 -8.14
CA LEU A 146 -6.33 -5.51 -9.06
C LEU A 146 -5.40 -6.72 -9.13
N GLY A 147 -5.32 -7.50 -8.05
CA GLY A 147 -4.48 -8.67 -7.95
C GLY A 147 -2.98 -8.35 -7.77
N ALA A 148 -2.20 -9.40 -7.57
CA ALA A 148 -0.77 -9.33 -7.31
C ALA A 148 0.09 -9.34 -8.60
N GLY A 149 -0.50 -8.97 -9.74
CA GLY A 149 0.09 -9.12 -11.07
C GLY A 149 0.06 -10.57 -11.58
N ALA A 150 0.56 -10.76 -12.80
CA ALA A 150 0.68 -12.09 -13.39
C ALA A 150 1.67 -12.96 -12.58
N PRO A 151 1.39 -14.26 -12.39
CA PRO A 151 2.27 -15.16 -11.65
C PRO A 151 3.62 -15.38 -12.35
N TYR A 152 3.67 -15.18 -13.66
CA TYR A 152 4.88 -15.28 -14.48
C TYR A 152 4.97 -14.09 -15.44
N PRO A 153 6.19 -13.55 -15.72
CA PRO A 153 6.37 -12.53 -16.74
C PRO A 153 5.99 -13.09 -18.12
N SER A 154 5.20 -12.35 -18.89
CA SER A 154 4.98 -12.66 -20.30
C SER A 154 6.29 -12.49 -21.07
N PHE A 155 6.79 -13.57 -21.65
CA PHE A 155 8.03 -13.60 -22.45
C PHE A 155 7.78 -13.20 -23.91
N GLU A 156 6.73 -12.44 -24.21
CA GLU A 156 6.46 -11.92 -25.55
C GLU A 156 7.51 -10.85 -25.90
N ARG A 157 8.68 -11.31 -26.36
CA ARG A 157 9.68 -10.46 -27.00
C ARG A 157 9.13 -10.08 -28.36
N THR A 158 8.77 -8.81 -28.55
CA THR A 158 8.64 -8.24 -29.90
C THR A 158 10.05 -8.22 -30.51
N THR A 159 10.42 -9.30 -31.18
CA THR A 159 11.66 -9.37 -31.97
C THR A 159 11.52 -8.43 -33.16
N ARG A 160 11.89 -7.15 -32.98
CA ARG A 160 12.24 -6.28 -34.10
C ARG A 160 13.59 -6.77 -34.65
N ARG A 161 13.53 -7.76 -35.54
CA ARG A 161 14.63 -8.08 -36.46
C ARG A 161 14.77 -6.86 -37.39
N ARG A 162 15.94 -6.22 -37.37
CA ARG A 162 16.36 -5.29 -38.43
C ARG A 162 16.74 -6.08 -39.67
#